data_AF-A0A1W9TDP1-F1
#
_entry.id   AF-A0A1W9TDP1-F1
#
_cell.length_a   1.000
_cell.length_b   1.000
_cell.length_c   1.000
_cell.angle_alpha   90.00
_cell.angle_beta   90.00
_cell.angle_gamma   90.00
#
_symmetry.space_group_name_H-M   'P 1'
#
loop_
_entity.id
_entity.type
_entity.pdbx_description
1 polymer ?
#
loop_
_entity_poly.entity_id
_entity_poly.type
_entity_poly.pdbx_seq_one_letter_code
_entity_poly.pdbx_strand_id
1 'polypeptide(L)'
;MYCITTFLSSCRYKKDTSEIILSFDPNLRPYLLQLQSNFTKYHLENILTLKSFYAVRIYELCKQYEILKKRIIEIEDLKKILQITAKSYNRYDNFKRKVLEIAKREINEKTDIQITFEEIKTGRKVTAIKFIIAKKDKSKLKIKESRQREYSKEVLTLFEKVKEAEKIESIKELIGKLLKKHSYKVVESNISYSNRKSDTNYQAYLQNAINSDYAKVNREKEILKKKSKEIQEKVEKERAAERLKEEEEYKKLDLLYEEKSEKEKEEIYNVALKLMKKDGHNMANKRILKIMFNTAYKLKSMR
;
A
#
# COMPACT_ATOMS: atom_id res chain seq x y z
N MET A 1 51.23 26.69 8.99
CA MET A 1 49.88 27.28 8.94
C MET A 1 48.88 26.13 9.06
N TYR A 2 48.00 26.16 10.06
CA TYR A 2 46.91 25.18 10.20
C TYR A 2 45.65 25.77 9.57
N CYS A 3 45.03 25.06 8.62
CA CYS A 3 43.75 25.45 8.05
C CYS A 3 42.65 24.63 8.72
N ILE A 4 41.76 25.31 9.44
CA ILE A 4 40.51 24.71 9.94
C ILE A 4 39.42 25.15 8.97
N THR A 5 38.76 24.19 8.34
CA THR A 5 37.74 24.43 7.33
C THR A 5 36.48 23.61 7.62
N THR A 6 35.34 24.08 7.14
CA THR A 6 34.06 23.38 7.26
C THR A 6 33.83 22.45 6.08
N PHE A 7 32.94 21.45 6.21
CA PHE A 7 32.66 20.56 5.09
C PHE A 7 31.83 21.24 3.98
N LEU A 8 30.84 22.04 4.39
CA LEU A 8 29.94 22.76 3.49
C LEU A 8 29.98 24.25 3.82
N SER A 9 30.17 25.08 2.79
CA SER A 9 30.04 26.53 2.89
C SER A 9 28.58 26.99 2.84
N SER A 10 27.69 26.22 2.20
CA SER A 10 26.24 26.47 2.24
C SER A 10 25.40 25.24 1.92
N CYS A 11 24.15 25.25 2.40
CA CYS A 11 23.09 24.31 2.06
C CYS A 11 21.81 25.12 1.80
N ARG A 12 21.22 25.00 0.61
CA ARG A 12 19.98 25.68 0.22
C ARG A 12 18.96 24.67 -0.26
N TYR A 13 17.71 24.81 0.18
CA TYR A 13 16.59 24.00 -0.30
C TYR A 13 15.69 24.83 -1.22
N LYS A 14 15.54 24.40 -2.47
CA LYS A 14 14.68 25.04 -3.46
C LYS A 14 13.34 24.33 -3.49
N LYS A 15 12.33 24.93 -2.87
CA LYS A 15 10.99 24.33 -2.66
C LYS A 15 10.30 23.97 -3.98
N ASP A 16 10.36 24.86 -4.96
CA ASP A 16 9.63 24.72 -6.23
C ASP A 16 10.06 23.48 -7.02
N THR A 17 11.33 23.08 -6.90
CA THR A 17 11.91 21.93 -7.59
C THR A 17 12.23 20.75 -6.67
N SER A 18 12.00 20.90 -5.35
CA SER A 18 12.42 19.93 -4.32
C SER A 18 13.92 19.58 -4.37
N GLU A 19 14.76 20.55 -4.73
CA GLU A 19 16.21 20.36 -4.87
C GLU A 19 16.96 20.80 -3.61
N ILE A 20 18.00 20.04 -3.24
CA ILE A 20 18.98 20.45 -2.22
C ILE A 20 20.27 20.84 -2.94
N ILE A 21 20.69 22.09 -2.79
CA ILE A 21 21.92 22.65 -3.36
C ILE A 21 22.94 22.77 -2.24
N LEU A 22 24.01 21.99 -2.33
CA LEU A 22 25.13 22.01 -1.40
C LEU A 22 26.33 22.71 -2.05
N SER A 23 27.10 23.47 -1.27
CA SER A 23 28.38 24.03 -1.70
C SER A 23 29.47 23.60 -0.73
N PHE A 24 30.53 22.98 -1.24
CA PHE A 24 31.71 22.65 -0.43
C PHE A 24 32.50 23.92 -0.08
N ASP A 25 33.25 23.88 1.01
CA ASP A 25 34.18 24.95 1.33
C ASP A 25 35.31 25.00 0.27
N PRO A 26 35.65 26.18 -0.30
CA PRO A 26 36.71 26.29 -1.30
C PRO A 26 38.06 25.74 -0.84
N ASN A 27 38.36 25.76 0.47
CA ASN A 27 39.59 25.20 1.01
C ASN A 27 39.65 23.66 0.88
N LEU A 28 38.52 23.00 0.65
CA LEU A 28 38.47 21.56 0.37
C LEU A 28 38.80 21.21 -1.08
N ARG A 29 38.81 22.19 -1.98
CA ARG A 29 39.02 21.97 -3.43
C ARG A 29 40.28 21.15 -3.75
N PRO A 30 41.46 21.41 -3.16
CA PRO A 30 42.66 20.60 -3.44
C PRO A 30 42.48 19.13 -3.06
N TYR A 31 41.83 18.87 -1.93
CA TYR A 31 41.61 17.52 -1.41
C TYR A 31 40.54 16.76 -2.18
N LEU A 32 39.53 17.45 -2.71
CA LEU A 32 38.48 16.85 -3.54
C LEU A 32 38.94 16.59 -4.98
N LEU A 33 39.81 17.44 -5.55
CA LEU A 33 40.31 17.28 -6.92
C LEU A 33 41.46 16.27 -7.04
N GLN A 34 42.27 16.11 -5.99
CA GLN A 34 43.28 15.04 -5.92
C GLN A 34 42.68 13.63 -5.86
N LEU A 35 41.35 13.52 -5.66
CA LEU A 35 40.62 12.25 -5.78
C LEU A 35 40.53 11.74 -7.21
N GLN A 36 40.99 12.43 -8.26
CA GLN A 36 40.86 11.91 -9.63
C GLN A 36 41.72 10.66 -9.92
N SER A 37 42.81 10.43 -9.17
CA SER A 37 43.70 9.27 -9.37
C SER A 37 43.80 8.35 -8.14
N ASN A 38 43.62 8.87 -6.92
CA ASN A 38 43.84 8.12 -5.67
C ASN A 38 42.55 7.97 -4.85
N PHE A 39 41.53 7.32 -5.42
CA PHE A 39 40.25 7.10 -4.76
C PHE A 39 39.78 5.66 -4.85
N THR A 40 39.06 5.22 -3.82
CA THR A 40 38.40 3.91 -3.84
C THR A 40 37.03 4.07 -4.46
N LYS A 41 36.81 3.44 -5.62
CA LYS A 41 35.48 3.34 -6.22
C LYS A 41 34.73 2.17 -5.59
N TYR A 42 33.53 2.44 -5.08
CA TYR A 42 32.61 1.41 -4.64
C TYR A 42 31.17 1.82 -4.92
N HIS A 43 30.28 0.83 -5.07
CA HIS A 43 28.88 1.10 -5.35
C HIS A 43 28.17 1.61 -4.08
N LEU A 44 27.44 2.71 -4.22
CA LEU A 44 26.67 3.30 -3.13
C LEU A 44 25.65 2.31 -2.53
N GLU A 45 25.06 1.46 -3.36
CA GLU A 45 24.12 0.40 -2.94
C GLU A 45 24.71 -0.51 -1.85
N ASN A 46 26.00 -0.84 -1.91
CA ASN A 46 26.65 -1.68 -0.93
C ASN A 46 26.73 -0.98 0.43
N ILE A 47 26.96 0.34 0.45
CA ILE A 47 27.00 1.13 1.68
C ILE A 47 25.61 1.27 2.28
N LEU A 48 24.60 1.58 1.47
CA LEU A 48 23.23 1.83 1.93
C LEU A 48 22.58 0.60 2.58
N THR A 49 23.05 -0.61 2.28
CA THR A 49 22.54 -1.85 2.89
C THR A 49 23.15 -2.16 4.26
N LEU A 50 24.31 -1.58 4.58
CA LEU A 50 25.00 -1.76 5.86
C LEU A 50 24.34 -0.88 6.92
N LYS A 51 23.99 -1.49 8.06
CA LYS A 51 23.35 -0.78 9.18
C LYS A 51 24.37 -0.29 10.19
N SER A 52 25.43 -1.05 10.42
CA SER A 52 26.50 -0.67 11.34
C SER A 52 27.44 0.35 10.70
N PHE A 53 27.65 1.48 11.38
CA PHE A 53 28.67 2.46 11.04
C PHE A 53 30.06 1.83 10.90
N TYR A 54 30.40 0.89 11.79
CA TYR A 54 31.68 0.19 11.71
C TYR A 54 31.76 -0.75 10.51
N ALA A 55 30.65 -1.36 10.11
CA ALA A 55 30.62 -2.19 8.90
C ALA A 55 30.88 -1.34 7.65
N VAL A 56 30.30 -0.15 7.56
CA VAL A 56 30.58 0.81 6.47
C VAL A 56 32.06 1.14 6.41
N ARG A 57 32.66 1.54 7.53
CA ARG A 57 34.09 1.91 7.57
C ARG A 57 35.03 0.74 7.27
N ILE A 58 34.75 -0.44 7.82
CA ILE A 58 35.56 -1.64 7.56
C ILE A 58 35.42 -2.08 6.10
N TYR A 59 34.22 -1.96 5.50
CA TYR A 59 34.02 -2.20 4.08
C TYR A 59 34.88 -1.25 3.23
N GLU A 60 34.84 0.05 3.50
CA GLU A 60 35.67 1.04 2.79
C GLU A 60 37.16 0.69 2.87
N LEU A 61 37.65 0.36 4.07
CA LEU A 61 39.04 -0.07 4.28
C LEU A 61 39.39 -1.34 3.52
N CYS A 62 38.51 -2.34 3.51
CA CYS A 62 38.74 -3.59 2.80
C CYS A 62 38.67 -3.37 1.28
N LYS A 63 37.73 -2.56 0.80
CA LYS A 63 37.50 -2.30 -0.61
C LYS A 63 38.69 -1.58 -1.25
N GLN A 64 39.33 -0.67 -0.51
CA GLN A 64 40.60 -0.04 -0.91
C GLN A 64 41.70 -1.06 -1.23
N TYR A 65 41.68 -2.24 -0.59
CA TYR A 65 42.70 -3.31 -0.74
C TYR A 65 42.13 -4.55 -1.44
N GLU A 66 41.01 -4.44 -2.17
CA GLU A 66 40.36 -5.58 -2.82
C GLU A 66 41.32 -6.32 -3.78
N ILE A 67 42.08 -5.59 -4.59
CA ILE A 67 43.05 -6.15 -5.54
C ILE A 67 44.16 -6.93 -4.82
N LEU A 68 44.65 -6.38 -3.71
CA LEU A 68 45.71 -6.99 -2.89
C LEU A 68 45.20 -8.16 -2.04
N LYS A 69 43.86 -8.32 -1.92
CA LYS A 69 43.16 -9.37 -1.18
C LYS A 69 43.45 -9.43 0.33
N LYS A 70 44.35 -8.60 0.84
CA LYS A 70 44.77 -8.62 2.24
C LYS A 70 45.08 -7.21 2.71
N ARG A 71 44.73 -6.91 3.97
CA ARG A 71 45.08 -5.65 4.63
C ARG A 71 45.38 -5.91 6.11
N ILE A 72 46.54 -5.47 6.58
CA ILE A 72 46.91 -5.54 8.00
C ILE A 72 46.75 -4.14 8.59
N ILE A 73 46.08 -4.04 9.73
CA ILE A 73 45.91 -2.78 10.46
C ILE A 73 46.12 -3.07 11.95
N GLU A 74 46.93 -2.25 12.61
CA GLU A 74 47.09 -2.30 14.06
C GLU A 74 45.76 -1.97 14.76
N ILE A 75 45.49 -2.61 15.89
CA ILE A 75 44.22 -2.43 16.60
C ILE A 75 44.01 -0.97 17.02
N GLU A 76 45.08 -0.30 17.44
CA GLU A 76 44.99 1.08 17.91
C GLU A 76 44.63 2.03 16.76
N ASP A 77 45.26 1.85 15.61
CA ASP A 77 44.95 2.65 14.41
C ASP A 77 43.59 2.32 13.83
N LEU A 78 43.19 1.03 13.84
CA LEU A 78 41.85 0.64 13.44
C LEU A 78 40.79 1.31 14.35
N LYS A 79 41.00 1.34 15.66
CA LYS A 79 40.10 2.04 16.58
C LYS A 79 40.03 3.55 16.29
N LYS A 80 41.17 4.20 16.02
CA LYS A 80 41.20 5.63 15.63
C LYS A 80 40.42 5.88 14.34
N ILE A 81 40.64 5.07 13.30
CA ILE A 81 39.92 5.20 12.02
C ILE A 81 38.41 5.01 12.21
N LEU A 82 38.02 4.07 13.07
CA LEU A 82 36.62 3.82 13.42
C LEU A 82 36.05 4.83 14.42
N GLN A 83 36.82 5.86 14.80
CA GLN A 83 36.44 6.90 15.77
C GLN A 83 35.98 6.30 17.12
N ILE A 84 36.59 5.20 17.53
CA ILE A 84 36.31 4.56 18.81
C ILE A 84 37.13 5.26 19.88
N THR A 85 36.45 5.82 20.88
CA THR A 85 37.07 6.47 22.02
C THR A 85 37.84 5.49 22.90
N ALA A 86 38.91 5.95 23.57
CA ALA A 86 39.76 5.12 24.43
C ALA A 86 39.07 4.49 25.66
N LYS A 87 37.80 4.84 25.92
CA LYS A 87 36.95 4.20 26.95
C LYS A 87 36.03 3.11 26.37
N SER A 88 35.77 3.16 25.07
CA SER A 88 34.86 2.25 24.39
C SER A 88 35.64 1.05 23.85
N TYR A 89 35.15 -0.16 24.13
CA TYR A 89 35.79 -1.40 23.67
C TYR A 89 37.25 -1.58 24.12
N ASN A 90 37.55 -1.20 25.38
CA ASN A 90 38.89 -1.35 25.97
C ASN A 90 39.35 -2.81 25.97
N ARG A 91 38.43 -3.73 26.26
CA ARG A 91 38.66 -5.16 26.11
C ARG A 91 38.57 -5.56 24.64
N TYR A 92 39.62 -6.21 24.14
CA TYR A 92 39.66 -6.72 22.78
C TYR A 92 38.47 -7.65 22.46
N ASP A 93 38.04 -8.49 23.40
CA ASP A 93 36.87 -9.37 23.20
C ASP A 93 35.60 -8.60 22.81
N ASN A 94 35.38 -7.44 23.43
CA ASN A 94 34.23 -6.59 23.12
C ASN A 94 34.40 -5.94 21.74
N PHE A 95 35.60 -5.48 21.40
CA PHE A 95 35.92 -4.96 20.08
C PHE A 95 35.66 -6.01 19.00
N LYS A 96 36.17 -7.24 19.19
CA LYS A 96 35.94 -8.36 18.27
C LYS A 96 34.45 -8.65 18.09
N ARG A 97 33.72 -8.88 19.19
CA ARG A 97 32.30 -9.29 19.14
C ARG A 97 31.37 -8.22 18.58
N LYS A 98 31.57 -6.95 18.96
CA LYS A 98 30.63 -5.86 18.66
C LYS A 98 31.04 -5.03 17.43
N VAL A 99 32.29 -5.12 16.99
CA VAL A 99 32.80 -4.35 15.85
C VAL A 99 33.17 -5.30 14.72
N LEU A 100 34.18 -6.16 14.92
CA LEU A 100 34.74 -6.99 13.85
C LEU A 100 33.77 -8.06 13.34
N GLU A 101 33.13 -8.81 14.24
CA GLU A 101 32.19 -9.89 13.84
C GLU A 101 30.89 -9.33 13.25
N ILE A 102 30.40 -8.19 13.76
CA ILE A 102 29.23 -7.51 13.18
C ILE A 102 29.57 -7.02 11.78
N ALA A 103 30.71 -6.35 11.61
CA ALA A 103 31.14 -5.87 10.30
C ALA A 103 31.35 -7.01 9.31
N LYS A 104 32.06 -8.07 9.70
CA LYS A 104 32.26 -9.28 8.89
C LYS A 104 30.92 -9.86 8.43
N ARG A 105 29.97 -10.06 9.35
CA ARG A 105 28.65 -10.60 9.01
C ARG A 105 27.93 -9.71 8.00
N GLU A 106 27.80 -8.41 8.28
CA GLU A 106 27.05 -7.51 7.39
C GLU A 106 27.70 -7.38 6.00
N ILE A 107 29.02 -7.27 5.93
CA ILE A 107 29.77 -7.19 4.67
C ILE A 107 29.57 -8.49 3.87
N ASN A 108 29.69 -9.64 4.52
CA ASN A 108 29.56 -10.96 3.88
C ASN A 108 28.12 -11.26 3.43
N GLU A 109 27.11 -10.70 4.10
CA GLU A 109 25.72 -10.91 3.70
C GLU A 109 25.27 -9.95 2.60
N LYS A 110 25.74 -8.69 2.62
CA LYS A 110 25.06 -7.60 1.89
C LYS A 110 25.87 -6.91 0.82
N THR A 111 27.18 -7.14 0.73
CA THR A 111 28.06 -6.43 -0.21
C THR A 111 28.67 -7.33 -1.27
N ASP A 112 29.40 -6.73 -2.21
CA ASP A 112 30.09 -7.37 -3.32
C ASP A 112 31.41 -8.09 -2.93
N ILE A 113 31.85 -7.95 -1.68
CA ILE A 113 33.04 -8.63 -1.16
C ILE A 113 32.68 -9.52 0.03
N GLN A 114 33.49 -10.55 0.25
CA GLN A 114 33.53 -11.31 1.48
C GLN A 114 34.85 -11.06 2.18
N ILE A 115 34.78 -10.92 3.51
CA ILE A 115 35.92 -10.74 4.37
C ILE A 115 35.97 -11.81 5.45
N THR A 116 37.17 -12.20 5.81
CA THR A 116 37.50 -12.85 7.07
C THR A 116 38.66 -12.09 7.70
N PHE A 117 39.01 -12.42 8.95
CA PHE A 117 40.14 -11.78 9.59
C PHE A 117 40.90 -12.75 10.49
N GLU A 118 42.21 -12.55 10.56
CA GLU A 118 43.14 -13.25 11.44
C GLU A 118 43.69 -12.28 12.48
N GLU A 119 43.92 -12.79 13.68
CA GLU A 119 44.49 -12.04 14.80
C GLU A 119 46.01 -12.18 14.80
N ILE A 120 46.73 -11.06 14.71
CA ILE A 120 48.18 -11.04 14.88
C ILE A 120 48.46 -10.72 16.34
N LYS A 121 49.24 -11.57 17.00
CA LYS A 121 49.56 -11.48 18.42
C LYS A 121 51.02 -11.14 18.65
N THR A 122 51.27 -10.33 19.68
CA THR A 122 52.60 -10.10 20.26
C THR A 122 52.53 -10.57 21.70
N GLY A 123 53.12 -11.74 21.97
CA GLY A 123 52.89 -12.47 23.23
C GLY A 123 51.41 -12.86 23.39
N ARG A 124 50.80 -12.49 24.52
CA ARG A 124 49.38 -12.80 24.81
C ARG A 124 48.40 -11.77 24.22
N LYS A 125 48.88 -10.59 23.81
CA LYS A 125 48.04 -9.48 23.34
C LYS A 125 47.86 -9.56 21.83
N VAL A 126 46.62 -9.39 21.35
CA VAL A 126 46.37 -9.13 19.93
C VAL A 126 46.78 -7.69 19.64
N THR A 127 47.64 -7.49 18.65
CA THR A 127 48.22 -6.18 18.29
C THR A 127 47.72 -5.69 16.94
N ALA A 128 47.40 -6.59 16.01
CA ALA A 128 46.88 -6.23 14.70
C ALA A 128 45.82 -7.22 14.19
N ILE A 129 45.04 -6.74 13.23
CA ILE A 129 44.05 -7.52 12.49
C ILE A 129 44.50 -7.60 11.04
N LYS A 130 44.54 -8.83 10.52
CA LYS A 130 44.78 -9.10 9.10
C LYS A 130 43.46 -9.46 8.44
N PHE A 131 42.89 -8.52 7.71
CA PHE A 131 41.73 -8.76 6.85
C PHE A 131 42.14 -9.57 5.64
N ILE A 132 41.36 -10.60 5.32
CA ILE A 132 41.45 -11.39 4.10
C ILE A 132 40.18 -11.08 3.31
N ILE A 133 40.36 -10.67 2.07
CA ILE A 133 39.33 -10.07 1.22
C ILE A 133 39.23 -10.91 -0.03
N ALA A 134 38.02 -11.34 -0.36
CA ALA A 134 37.73 -11.98 -1.63
C ALA A 134 36.53 -11.29 -2.28
N LYS A 135 36.65 -11.06 -3.58
CA LYS A 135 35.52 -10.62 -4.39
C LYS A 135 34.50 -11.74 -4.43
N LYS A 136 33.21 -11.42 -4.28
CA LYS A 136 32.16 -12.40 -4.53
C LYS A 136 31.89 -12.41 -6.02
N ASP A 137 31.90 -13.60 -6.63
CA ASP A 137 31.37 -13.75 -7.97
C ASP A 137 29.89 -13.37 -7.97
N LYS A 138 29.56 -12.34 -8.73
CA LYS A 138 28.17 -11.87 -8.92
C LYS A 138 27.24 -12.97 -9.49
N SER A 139 27.78 -14.09 -9.98
CA SER A 139 27.00 -15.26 -10.39
C SER A 139 26.35 -16.02 -9.22
N LYS A 140 26.82 -15.83 -7.98
CA LYS A 140 26.27 -16.50 -6.77
C LYS A 140 25.69 -15.54 -5.73
N LEU A 141 25.96 -14.25 -5.86
CA LEU A 141 25.19 -13.24 -5.16
C LEU A 141 23.83 -13.13 -5.85
N LYS A 142 22.80 -13.73 -5.24
CA LYS A 142 21.42 -13.27 -5.42
C LYS A 142 21.29 -11.86 -4.81
N ILE A 143 22.03 -10.89 -5.34
CA ILE A 143 21.40 -9.59 -5.56
C ILE A 143 20.23 -9.99 -6.45
N LYS A 144 19.01 -9.85 -5.94
CA LYS A 144 17.83 -9.80 -6.80
C LYS A 144 18.02 -8.56 -7.67
N GLU A 145 18.96 -8.63 -8.62
CA GLU A 145 18.88 -7.86 -9.83
C GLU A 145 17.46 -8.04 -10.29
N SER A 146 16.83 -6.92 -10.58
CA SER A 146 15.53 -6.82 -11.21
C SER A 146 15.53 -7.66 -12.49
N ARG A 147 15.39 -8.99 -12.38
CA ARG A 147 14.45 -9.68 -13.25
C ARG A 147 13.21 -8.82 -13.13
N GLN A 148 12.78 -8.18 -14.21
CA GLN A 148 11.39 -7.81 -14.33
C GLN A 148 10.63 -9.09 -13.97
N ARG A 149 10.16 -9.16 -12.72
CA ARG A 149 9.42 -10.32 -12.29
C ARG A 149 8.10 -10.15 -12.98
N GLU A 150 7.83 -11.04 -13.91
CA GLU A 150 6.50 -11.14 -14.47
C GLU A 150 5.58 -11.53 -13.32
N TYR A 151 4.80 -10.55 -12.89
CA TYR A 151 3.72 -10.74 -11.95
C TYR A 151 2.49 -11.16 -12.75
N SER A 152 1.71 -12.07 -12.18
CA SER A 152 0.43 -12.42 -12.79
C SER A 152 -0.48 -11.20 -12.87
N LYS A 153 -1.43 -11.21 -13.81
CA LYS A 153 -2.39 -10.11 -13.98
C LYS A 153 -3.11 -9.81 -12.67
N GLU A 154 -3.45 -10.84 -11.89
CA GLU A 154 -4.12 -10.71 -10.60
C GLU A 154 -3.28 -9.95 -9.56
N VAL A 155 -1.96 -10.16 -9.57
CA VAL A 155 -1.07 -9.42 -8.66
C VAL A 155 -1.03 -7.95 -9.04
N LEU A 156 -0.93 -7.66 -10.34
CA LEU A 156 -0.87 -6.28 -10.84
C LEU A 156 -2.17 -5.53 -10.55
N THR A 157 -3.34 -6.15 -10.82
CA THR A 157 -4.64 -5.53 -10.54
C THR A 157 -4.88 -5.28 -9.06
N LEU A 158 -4.45 -6.19 -8.18
CA LEU A 158 -4.55 -5.98 -6.73
C LEU A 158 -3.56 -4.92 -6.24
N PHE A 159 -2.37 -4.85 -6.83
CA PHE A 159 -1.36 -3.85 -6.49
C PHE A 159 -1.81 -2.44 -6.85
N GLU A 160 -2.54 -2.24 -7.94
CA GLU A 160 -3.14 -0.94 -8.30
C GLU A 160 -4.08 -0.41 -7.21
N LYS A 161 -4.71 -1.31 -6.44
CA LYS A 161 -5.63 -0.95 -5.34
C LYS A 161 -4.92 -0.60 -4.03
N VAL A 162 -3.60 -0.78 -3.94
CA VAL A 162 -2.80 -0.40 -2.76
C VAL A 162 -2.66 1.13 -2.73
N LYS A 163 -2.69 1.74 -1.53
CA LYS A 163 -2.50 3.21 -1.38
C LYS A 163 -1.12 3.64 -1.94
N GLU A 164 -1.07 4.79 -2.60
CA GLU A 164 0.08 5.21 -3.42
C GLU A 164 1.42 5.19 -2.67
N ALA A 165 1.43 5.67 -1.42
CA ALA A 165 2.62 5.72 -0.58
C ALA A 165 3.23 4.33 -0.25
N GLU A 166 2.48 3.25 -0.46
CA GLU A 166 2.90 1.88 -0.16
C GLU A 166 3.17 1.06 -1.43
N LYS A 167 3.10 1.69 -2.62
CA LYS A 167 3.33 1.00 -3.89
C LYS A 167 4.83 0.73 -4.10
N ILE A 168 5.34 -0.24 -3.35
CA ILE A 168 6.72 -0.73 -3.44
C ILE A 168 6.78 -2.19 -3.91
N GLU A 169 7.91 -2.58 -4.48
CA GLU A 169 8.11 -3.90 -5.07
C GLU A 169 7.88 -5.06 -4.07
N SER A 170 8.21 -4.86 -2.79
CA SER A 170 7.97 -5.86 -1.74
C SER A 170 6.49 -6.17 -1.52
N ILE A 171 5.58 -5.23 -1.83
CA ILE A 171 4.14 -5.45 -1.75
C ILE A 171 3.65 -6.34 -2.89
N LYS A 172 4.16 -6.18 -4.12
CA LYS A 172 3.86 -7.12 -5.21
C LYS A 172 4.30 -8.54 -4.88
N GLU A 173 5.49 -8.69 -4.29
CA GLU A 173 5.97 -9.98 -3.79
C GLU A 173 5.04 -10.57 -2.72
N LEU A 174 4.58 -9.72 -1.78
CA LEU A 174 3.67 -10.11 -0.71
C LEU A 174 2.32 -10.59 -1.26
N ILE A 175 1.70 -9.80 -2.15
CA ILE A 175 0.42 -10.14 -2.80
C ILE A 175 0.56 -11.47 -3.55
N GLY A 176 1.63 -11.63 -4.34
CA GLY A 176 1.88 -12.87 -5.07
C GLY A 176 2.06 -14.10 -4.17
N LYS A 177 2.67 -13.94 -2.98
CA LYS A 177 2.75 -15.02 -1.98
C LYS A 177 1.40 -15.32 -1.34
N LEU A 178 0.60 -14.30 -1.06
CA LEU A 178 -0.68 -14.42 -0.40
C LEU A 178 -1.76 -15.04 -1.30
N LEU A 179 -1.76 -14.70 -2.59
CA LEU A 179 -2.65 -15.31 -3.59
C LEU A 179 -2.45 -16.83 -3.74
N LYS A 180 -1.29 -17.38 -3.36
CA LYS A 180 -1.09 -18.84 -3.35
C LYS A 180 -1.85 -19.55 -2.24
N LYS A 181 -2.26 -18.82 -1.20
CA LYS A 181 -2.90 -19.37 0.01
C LYS A 181 -4.33 -18.90 0.20
N HIS A 182 -4.68 -17.77 -0.40
CA HIS A 182 -5.95 -17.08 -0.18
C HIS A 182 -6.59 -16.73 -1.52
N SER A 183 -7.92 -16.72 -1.55
CA SER A 183 -8.66 -16.31 -2.76
C SER A 183 -8.45 -14.84 -3.08
N TYR A 184 -8.56 -14.48 -4.37
CA TYR A 184 -8.45 -13.10 -4.85
C TYR A 184 -9.33 -12.13 -4.06
N LYS A 185 -10.59 -12.51 -3.81
CA LYS A 185 -11.58 -11.67 -3.11
C LYS A 185 -11.21 -11.43 -1.64
N VAL A 186 -10.60 -12.42 -0.99
CA VAL A 186 -10.09 -12.27 0.39
C VAL A 186 -8.93 -11.27 0.41
N VAL A 187 -7.98 -11.40 -0.52
CA VAL A 187 -6.83 -10.49 -0.62
C VAL A 187 -7.29 -9.06 -0.94
N GLU A 188 -8.14 -8.88 -1.95
CA GLU A 188 -8.65 -7.59 -2.40
C GLU A 188 -9.33 -6.76 -1.30
N SER A 189 -10.27 -7.39 -0.61
CA SER A 189 -11.02 -6.75 0.47
C SER A 189 -10.14 -6.41 1.67
N ASN A 190 -9.13 -7.25 1.98
CA ASN A 190 -8.17 -6.96 3.05
C ASN A 190 -7.17 -5.88 2.66
N ILE A 191 -6.76 -5.76 1.38
CA ILE A 191 -6.03 -4.58 0.89
C ILE A 191 -6.85 -3.31 1.15
N SER A 192 -8.14 -3.34 0.81
CA SER A 192 -9.05 -2.21 1.02
C SER A 192 -9.27 -1.88 2.50
N TYR A 193 -9.24 -2.89 3.37
CA TYR A 193 -9.28 -2.71 4.82
C TYR A 193 -7.97 -2.09 5.34
N SER A 194 -6.83 -2.66 4.97
CA SER A 194 -5.50 -2.19 5.38
C SER A 194 -5.20 -0.77 4.90
N ASN A 195 -5.63 -0.39 3.69
CA ASN A 195 -5.51 1.00 3.20
C ASN A 195 -6.15 2.02 4.15
N ARG A 196 -7.24 1.65 4.82
CA ARG A 196 -8.00 2.54 5.71
C ARG A 196 -7.56 2.49 7.17
N LYS A 197 -6.89 1.41 7.59
CA LYS A 197 -6.63 1.10 9.01
C LYS A 197 -5.15 1.03 9.38
N SER A 198 -4.25 1.06 8.40
CA SER A 198 -2.82 0.95 8.65
C SER A 198 -2.14 2.32 8.73
N ASP A 199 -1.58 2.61 9.91
CA ASP A 199 -0.96 3.89 10.25
C ASP A 199 0.59 3.84 10.29
N THR A 200 1.19 2.65 10.28
CA THR A 200 2.65 2.47 10.41
C THR A 200 3.21 1.44 9.43
N ASN A 201 3.40 0.19 9.83
CA ASN A 201 3.98 -0.86 8.99
C ASN A 201 2.89 -1.52 8.13
N TYR A 202 2.62 -0.95 6.96
CA TYR A 202 1.60 -1.45 6.05
C TYR A 202 1.83 -2.88 5.61
N GLN A 203 3.07 -3.26 5.29
CA GLN A 203 3.39 -4.60 4.82
C GLN A 203 3.07 -5.67 5.88
N ALA A 204 3.49 -5.46 7.12
CA ALA A 204 3.19 -6.38 8.22
C ALA A 204 1.70 -6.40 8.56
N TYR A 205 1.06 -5.23 8.56
CA TYR A 205 -0.36 -5.11 8.81
C TYR A 205 -1.19 -5.85 7.75
N LEU A 206 -0.89 -5.65 6.46
CA LEU A 206 -1.56 -6.30 5.34
C LEU A 206 -1.40 -7.83 5.41
N GLN A 207 -0.20 -8.31 5.71
CA GLN A 207 0.07 -9.74 5.88
C GLN A 207 -0.80 -10.36 6.99
N ASN A 208 -0.94 -9.68 8.13
CA ASN A 208 -1.77 -10.13 9.24
C ASN A 208 -3.27 -10.02 8.92
N ALA A 209 -3.69 -8.91 8.32
CA ALA A 209 -5.08 -8.68 7.93
C ALA A 209 -5.57 -9.77 6.97
N ILE A 210 -4.73 -10.20 6.01
CA ILE A 210 -5.08 -11.28 5.09
C ILE A 210 -5.07 -12.64 5.78
N ASN A 211 -4.07 -12.94 6.62
CA ASN A 211 -3.99 -14.24 7.30
C ASN A 211 -5.13 -14.46 8.30
N SER A 212 -5.54 -13.42 9.01
CA SER A 212 -6.65 -13.47 9.98
C SER A 212 -7.97 -12.96 9.42
N ASP A 213 -7.98 -12.59 8.13
CA ASP A 213 -9.14 -12.14 7.36
C ASP A 213 -9.97 -11.03 8.04
N TYR A 214 -9.32 -9.92 8.36
CA TYR A 214 -9.95 -8.78 9.04
C TYR A 214 -11.15 -8.20 8.27
N ALA A 215 -11.14 -8.27 6.95
CA ALA A 215 -12.21 -7.76 6.10
C ALA A 215 -13.44 -8.69 6.00
N LYS A 216 -13.45 -9.86 6.64
CA LYS A 216 -14.54 -10.85 6.54
C LYS A 216 -15.92 -10.25 6.84
N VAL A 217 -16.06 -9.60 8.00
CA VAL A 217 -17.32 -9.01 8.45
C VAL A 217 -17.81 -7.94 7.47
N ASN A 218 -16.89 -7.11 6.95
CA ASN A 218 -17.23 -6.09 5.96
C ASN A 218 -17.75 -6.72 4.67
N ARG A 219 -17.12 -7.80 4.18
CA ARG A 219 -17.60 -8.51 2.98
C ARG A 219 -18.97 -9.12 3.18
N GLU A 220 -19.24 -9.73 4.33
CA GLU A 220 -20.55 -10.32 4.65
C GLU A 220 -21.64 -9.25 4.68
N LYS A 221 -21.36 -8.08 5.29
CA LYS A 221 -22.27 -6.93 5.28
C LYS A 221 -22.57 -6.42 3.86
N GLU A 222 -21.55 -6.31 3.01
CA GLU A 222 -21.74 -5.90 1.61
C GLU A 222 -22.58 -6.90 0.81
N ILE A 223 -22.39 -8.21 1.02
CA ILE A 223 -23.21 -9.25 0.38
C ILE A 223 -24.66 -9.11 0.82
N LEU A 224 -24.90 -8.92 2.12
CA LEU A 224 -26.26 -8.77 2.65
C LEU A 224 -26.94 -7.51 2.10
N LYS A 225 -26.21 -6.39 2.02
CA LYS A 225 -26.70 -5.13 1.45
C LYS A 225 -27.06 -5.26 -0.03
N LYS A 226 -26.27 -6.01 -0.80
CA LYS A 226 -26.56 -6.27 -2.21
C LYS A 226 -27.82 -7.13 -2.37
N LYS A 227 -27.96 -8.20 -1.57
CA LYS A 227 -29.16 -9.03 -1.55
C LYS A 227 -30.41 -8.23 -1.18
N SER A 228 -30.34 -7.37 -0.16
CA SER A 228 -31.48 -6.54 0.23
C SER A 228 -31.90 -5.58 -0.89
N LYS A 229 -30.93 -5.01 -1.62
CA LYS A 229 -31.20 -4.14 -2.76
C LYS A 229 -31.85 -4.90 -3.92
N GLU A 230 -31.34 -6.09 -4.26
CA GLU A 230 -31.91 -6.95 -5.30
C GLU A 230 -33.36 -7.36 -4.96
N ILE A 231 -33.65 -7.62 -3.68
CA ILE A 231 -35.02 -7.90 -3.21
C ILE A 231 -35.90 -6.66 -3.38
N GLN A 232 -35.44 -5.48 -2.98
CA GLN A 232 -36.19 -4.23 -3.15
C GLN A 232 -36.50 -3.95 -4.62
N GLU A 233 -35.53 -4.09 -5.51
CA GLU A 233 -35.71 -3.90 -6.95
C GLU A 233 -36.73 -4.89 -7.55
N LYS A 234 -36.75 -6.14 -7.08
CA LYS A 234 -37.78 -7.12 -7.50
C LYS A 234 -39.17 -6.72 -7.05
N VAL A 235 -39.33 -6.35 -5.77
CA VAL A 235 -40.62 -5.92 -5.21
C VAL A 235 -41.13 -4.66 -5.93
N GLU A 236 -40.25 -3.71 -6.25
CA GLU A 236 -40.63 -2.51 -6.99
C GLU A 236 -41.08 -2.82 -8.42
N LYS A 237 -40.41 -3.74 -9.11
CA LYS A 237 -40.81 -4.21 -10.45
C LYS A 237 -42.16 -4.92 -10.42
N GLU A 238 -42.40 -5.78 -9.44
CA GLU A 238 -43.69 -6.47 -9.27
C GLU A 238 -44.83 -5.45 -9.04
N ARG A 239 -44.64 -4.50 -8.11
CA ARG A 239 -45.60 -3.42 -7.86
C ARG A 239 -45.84 -2.54 -9.09
N ALA A 240 -44.80 -2.27 -9.89
CA ALA A 240 -44.95 -1.51 -11.13
C ALA A 240 -45.76 -2.28 -12.19
N ALA A 241 -45.55 -3.59 -12.32
CA ALA A 241 -46.32 -4.44 -13.21
C ALA A 241 -47.80 -4.55 -12.79
N GLU A 242 -48.08 -4.64 -11.48
CA GLU A 242 -49.45 -4.58 -10.96
C GLU A 242 -50.13 -3.25 -11.29
N ARG A 243 -49.45 -2.11 -11.10
CA ARG A 243 -49.99 -0.79 -11.46
C ARG A 243 -50.31 -0.67 -12.95
N LEU A 244 -49.48 -1.26 -13.83
CA LEU A 244 -49.73 -1.24 -15.27
C LEU A 244 -50.98 -2.06 -15.63
N LYS A 245 -51.13 -3.26 -15.05
CA LYS A 245 -52.32 -4.10 -15.23
C LYS A 245 -53.58 -3.39 -14.75
N GLU A 246 -53.52 -2.75 -13.58
CA GLU A 246 -54.61 -1.92 -13.06
C GLU A 246 -54.95 -0.79 -14.07
N GLU A 247 -53.96 -0.06 -14.58
CA GLU A 247 -54.17 1.02 -15.56
C GLU A 247 -54.82 0.55 -16.87
N GLU A 248 -54.41 -0.62 -17.38
CA GLU A 248 -55.04 -1.24 -18.55
C GLU A 248 -56.50 -1.64 -18.28
N GLU A 249 -56.80 -2.14 -17.08
CA GLU A 249 -58.16 -2.46 -16.65
C GLU A 249 -59.04 -1.20 -16.56
N TYR A 250 -58.52 -0.10 -15.99
CA TYR A 250 -59.22 1.19 -15.97
C TYR A 250 -59.53 1.71 -17.38
N LYS A 251 -58.57 1.63 -18.30
CA LYS A 251 -58.80 2.04 -19.71
C LYS A 251 -59.92 1.24 -20.37
N LYS A 252 -60.02 -0.06 -20.09
CA LYS A 252 -61.12 -0.91 -20.58
C LYS A 252 -62.47 -0.52 -19.99
N LEU A 253 -62.52 -0.24 -18.68
CA LEU A 253 -63.73 0.20 -17.99
C LEU A 253 -64.20 1.57 -18.50
N ASP A 254 -63.27 2.50 -18.74
CA ASP A 254 -63.58 3.82 -19.31
C ASP A 254 -64.20 3.70 -20.70
N LEU A 255 -63.64 2.85 -21.58
CA LEU A 255 -64.22 2.57 -22.91
C LEU A 255 -65.63 1.99 -22.83
N LEU A 256 -65.83 0.98 -21.97
CA LEU A 256 -67.14 0.35 -21.76
C LEU A 256 -68.18 1.36 -21.25
N TYR A 257 -67.75 2.31 -20.41
CA TYR A 257 -68.61 3.38 -19.90
C TYR A 257 -69.03 4.35 -21.02
N GLU A 258 -68.11 4.74 -21.90
CA GLU A 258 -68.44 5.66 -23.00
C GLU A 258 -69.51 5.08 -23.95
N GLU A 259 -69.53 3.75 -24.14
CA GLU A 259 -70.54 3.03 -24.93
C GLU A 259 -71.94 2.94 -24.28
N LYS A 260 -72.10 3.33 -23.01
CA LYS A 260 -73.38 3.25 -22.29
C LYS A 260 -74.35 4.37 -22.65
N SER A 261 -75.65 4.10 -22.53
CA SER A 261 -76.71 5.10 -22.67
C SER A 261 -76.74 6.07 -21.47
N GLU A 262 -77.25 7.28 -21.68
CA GLU A 262 -77.34 8.31 -20.63
C GLU A 262 -78.10 7.84 -19.37
N LYS A 263 -79.16 7.04 -19.55
CA LYS A 263 -79.93 6.49 -18.43
C LYS A 263 -79.10 5.51 -17.59
N GLU A 264 -78.31 4.64 -18.23
CA GLU A 264 -77.40 3.71 -17.55
C GLU A 264 -76.27 4.47 -16.83
N LYS A 265 -75.72 5.53 -17.45
CA LYS A 265 -74.69 6.39 -16.84
C LYS A 265 -75.21 7.07 -15.57
N GLU A 266 -76.47 7.53 -15.57
CA GLU A 266 -77.11 8.18 -14.41
C GLU A 266 -77.41 7.19 -13.27
N GLU A 267 -77.79 5.94 -13.58
CA GLU A 267 -77.93 4.88 -12.59
C GLU A 267 -76.59 4.54 -11.90
N ILE A 268 -75.50 4.41 -12.68
CA ILE A 268 -74.14 4.17 -12.16
C ILE A 268 -73.72 5.29 -11.20
N TYR A 269 -73.97 6.55 -11.55
CA TYR A 269 -73.67 7.71 -10.71
C TYR A 269 -74.45 7.69 -9.38
N ASN A 270 -75.73 7.34 -9.41
CA ASN A 270 -76.55 7.28 -8.21
C ASN A 270 -76.15 6.14 -7.26
N VAL A 271 -75.73 5.00 -7.81
CA VAL A 271 -75.15 3.90 -7.02
C VAL A 271 -73.83 4.33 -6.38
N ALA A 272 -72.98 5.04 -7.12
CA ALA A 272 -71.73 5.60 -6.60
C ALA A 272 -71.95 6.46 -5.36
N LEU A 273 -72.85 7.45 -5.46
CA LEU A 273 -73.16 8.37 -4.37
C LEU A 273 -73.68 7.65 -3.12
N LYS A 274 -74.47 6.59 -3.27
CA LYS A 274 -74.97 5.79 -2.14
C LYS A 274 -73.85 5.05 -1.41
N LEU A 275 -72.90 4.49 -2.16
CA LEU A 275 -71.73 3.80 -1.58
C LEU A 275 -70.79 4.77 -0.85
N MET A 276 -70.56 5.97 -1.41
CA MET A 276 -69.73 6.99 -0.76
C MET A 276 -70.30 7.47 0.58
N LYS A 277 -71.63 7.60 0.68
CA LYS A 277 -72.31 8.02 1.91
C LYS A 277 -72.31 6.96 3.01
N LYS A 278 -72.11 5.68 2.66
CA LYS A 278 -72.20 4.56 3.61
C LYS A 278 -70.87 4.27 4.34
N ASP A 279 -69.72 4.53 3.69
CA ASP A 279 -68.38 4.19 4.20
C ASP A 279 -67.37 5.36 4.12
N GLY A 280 -67.74 6.54 4.61
CA GLY A 280 -66.90 7.75 4.57
C GLY A 280 -65.58 7.69 5.36
N HIS A 281 -65.32 6.62 6.13
CA HIS A 281 -64.15 6.52 7.01
C HIS A 281 -63.25 5.32 6.81
N ASN A 282 -63.60 4.33 5.99
CA ASN A 282 -62.68 3.23 5.69
C ASN A 282 -62.00 3.45 4.34
N MET A 283 -60.82 4.05 4.41
CA MET A 283 -60.03 4.63 3.32
C MET A 283 -59.42 3.60 2.34
N ALA A 284 -60.03 2.41 2.19
CA ALA A 284 -59.58 1.36 1.26
C ALA A 284 -60.11 1.57 -0.16
N ASN A 285 -61.20 2.34 -0.34
CA ASN A 285 -61.87 2.52 -1.62
C ASN A 285 -61.62 3.88 -2.31
N LYS A 286 -60.52 4.56 -1.99
CA LYS A 286 -60.10 5.79 -2.71
C LYS A 286 -60.00 5.58 -4.23
N ARG A 287 -59.76 4.35 -4.69
CA ARG A 287 -59.65 3.97 -6.11
C ARG A 287 -61.00 3.88 -6.82
N ILE A 288 -61.96 3.14 -6.27
CA ILE A 288 -63.33 3.07 -6.82
C ILE A 288 -64.02 4.44 -6.72
N LEU A 289 -63.82 5.16 -5.62
CA LEU A 289 -64.29 6.54 -5.49
C LEU A 289 -63.69 7.48 -6.55
N LYS A 290 -62.43 7.29 -6.95
CA LYS A 290 -61.77 8.13 -7.97
C LYS A 290 -62.28 7.84 -9.39
N ILE A 291 -62.57 6.58 -9.73
CA ILE A 291 -63.29 6.24 -10.96
C ILE A 291 -64.63 6.98 -10.93
N MET A 292 -65.44 6.71 -9.90
CA MET A 292 -66.77 7.26 -9.75
C MET A 292 -66.80 8.80 -9.73
N PHE A 293 -65.76 9.44 -9.18
CA PHE A 293 -65.61 10.90 -9.16
C PHE A 293 -65.19 11.47 -10.52
N ASN A 294 -64.27 10.82 -11.25
CA ASN A 294 -63.94 11.21 -12.62
C ASN A 294 -65.13 11.02 -13.57
N THR A 295 -65.93 9.97 -13.36
CA THR A 295 -67.20 9.71 -14.03
C THR A 295 -68.24 10.81 -13.72
N ALA A 296 -68.35 11.22 -12.45
CA ALA A 296 -69.26 12.29 -12.01
C ALA A 296 -68.86 13.69 -12.50
N TYR A 297 -67.56 14.00 -12.57
CA TYR A 297 -67.06 15.33 -12.91
C TYR A 297 -67.24 15.66 -14.40
N LYS A 298 -67.08 14.68 -15.29
CA LYS A 298 -67.32 14.83 -16.75
C LYS A 298 -68.78 15.14 -17.10
N LEU A 299 -69.74 14.54 -16.39
CA LEU A 299 -71.18 14.78 -16.60
C LEU A 299 -71.63 16.20 -16.19
N LYS A 300 -70.95 16.80 -15.20
CA LYS A 300 -71.27 18.14 -14.70
C LYS A 300 -70.73 19.27 -15.61
N SER A 301 -69.70 19.01 -16.41
CA SER A 301 -69.16 19.99 -17.37
C SER A 301 -69.86 20.00 -18.73
N MET A 302 -70.84 19.12 -18.95
CA MET A 302 -71.63 19.02 -20.18
C MET A 302 -73.07 19.57 -20.03
N ARG A 303 -73.44 20.06 -18.84
CA ARG A 303 -74.66 20.85 -18.58
C ARG A 303 -74.29 22.32 -18.39
#